data_AF-A0A7C6SIT6-F1
#
_entry.id   AF-A0A7C6SIT6-F1
#
_cell.length_a   1.000
_cell.length_b   1.000
_cell.length_c   1.000
_cell.angle_alpha   90.00
_cell.angle_beta   90.00
_cell.angle_gamma   90.00
#
_symmetry.space_group_name_H-M   'P 1'
#
loop_
_entity.id
_entity.type
_entity.pdbx_description
1 polymer ?
#
loop_
_entity_poly.entity_id
_entity_poly.type
_entity_poly.pdbx_seq_one_letter_code
_entity_poly.pdbx_strand_id
1 'polypeptide(L)'
;MVIIMRKIKKNGKKIENVTVSQKRPIIIISVAVVALLIMVILMIIESSDGKLKIVNNTDTNIEYVQAYFVGPEGKISDGFNFENLEASQSDVIATGEHKLYGAEANLEVRFKYEGSDEVFVDAGYFNDTFDGNITINFSDSNEVNIVNLHIKASNGILKSNRVFCDDEFKIDIVEGMEVE
;
A
#
# COMPACT_ATOMS: atom_id res chain seq x y z
N MET A 1 -9.79 -95.58 -21.52
CA MET A 1 -10.91 -95.10 -20.67
C MET A 1 -10.54 -93.70 -20.17
N VAL A 2 -11.51 -92.79 -20.25
CA VAL A 2 -11.41 -91.32 -20.36
C VAL A 2 -10.30 -90.62 -19.55
N ILE A 3 -9.38 -89.94 -20.25
CA ILE A 3 -8.46 -88.94 -19.67
C ILE A 3 -9.24 -87.63 -19.55
N ILE A 4 -9.61 -87.24 -18.33
CA ILE A 4 -10.28 -85.97 -18.05
C ILE A 4 -9.22 -84.86 -18.10
N MET A 5 -9.11 -84.18 -19.24
CA MET A 5 -8.32 -82.96 -19.36
C MET A 5 -8.98 -81.83 -18.56
N ARG A 6 -8.42 -81.48 -17.40
CA ARG A 6 -8.76 -80.25 -16.68
C ARG A 6 -8.31 -79.04 -17.51
N LYS A 7 -9.27 -78.28 -18.04
CA LYS A 7 -9.01 -76.98 -18.66
C LYS A 7 -8.44 -76.01 -17.62
N ILE A 8 -7.19 -75.61 -17.77
CA ILE A 8 -6.58 -74.53 -17.02
C ILE A 8 -7.22 -73.23 -17.49
N LYS A 9 -8.02 -72.58 -16.62
CA LYS A 9 -8.51 -71.21 -16.86
C LYS A 9 -7.30 -70.26 -16.82
N LYS A 10 -6.90 -69.73 -17.97
CA LYS A 10 -6.02 -68.56 -18.05
C LYS A 10 -6.77 -67.37 -17.48
N ASN A 11 -6.50 -67.00 -16.23
CA ASN A 11 -6.84 -65.68 -15.71
C ASN A 11 -5.93 -64.66 -16.40
N GLY A 12 -6.36 -64.16 -17.55
CA GLY A 12 -5.79 -62.93 -18.09
C GLY A 12 -6.12 -61.80 -17.12
N LYS A 13 -5.14 -61.38 -16.31
CA LYS A 13 -5.18 -60.05 -15.71
C LYS A 13 -5.30 -59.08 -16.89
N LYS A 14 -6.45 -58.42 -17.02
CA LYS A 14 -6.54 -57.21 -17.83
C LYS A 14 -5.48 -56.27 -17.28
N ILE A 15 -4.47 -55.96 -18.08
CA ILE A 15 -3.67 -54.78 -17.86
C ILE A 15 -4.67 -53.65 -18.08
N GLU A 16 -5.16 -53.08 -16.97
CA GLU A 16 -5.82 -51.79 -17.04
C GLU A 16 -4.77 -50.84 -17.60
N ASN A 17 -4.92 -50.48 -18.87
CA ASN A 17 -4.32 -49.27 -19.38
C ASN A 17 -4.86 -48.17 -18.49
N VAL A 18 -4.06 -47.72 -17.53
CA VAL A 18 -4.31 -46.49 -16.82
C VAL A 18 -4.18 -45.41 -17.89
N THR A 19 -5.30 -45.09 -18.53
CA THR A 19 -5.41 -43.88 -19.32
C THR A 19 -5.32 -42.76 -18.32
N VAL A 20 -4.10 -42.29 -18.04
CA VAL A 20 -3.89 -41.09 -17.26
C VAL A 20 -4.65 -39.99 -17.99
N SER A 21 -5.74 -39.53 -17.38
CA SER A 21 -6.59 -38.49 -17.95
C SER A 21 -5.73 -37.26 -18.22
N GLN A 22 -5.37 -37.04 -19.49
CA GLN A 22 -4.53 -35.92 -19.96
C GLN A 22 -5.11 -34.55 -19.59
N LYS A 23 -6.38 -34.48 -19.16
CA LYS A 23 -7.04 -33.24 -18.72
C LYS A 23 -6.53 -32.72 -17.36
N ARG A 24 -6.07 -33.60 -16.45
CA ARG A 24 -5.56 -33.17 -15.13
C ARG A 24 -4.23 -32.42 -15.18
N PRO A 25 -3.19 -32.83 -15.95
CA PRO A 25 -1.95 -32.08 -16.03
C PRO A 25 -2.12 -30.73 -16.74
N ILE A 26 -3.00 -30.62 -17.74
CA ILE A 26 -3.24 -29.36 -18.48
C ILE A 26 -3.85 -28.28 -17.57
N ILE A 27 -4.81 -28.65 -16.70
CA ILE A 27 -5.42 -27.71 -15.75
C ILE A 27 -4.37 -27.22 -14.73
N ILE A 28 -3.54 -28.12 -14.19
CA ILE A 28 -2.49 -27.75 -13.20
C ILE A 28 -1.45 -26.82 -13.85
N ILE A 29 -1.01 -27.12 -15.08
CA ILE A 29 -0.07 -26.27 -15.83
C ILE A 29 -0.70 -24.90 -16.11
N SER A 30 -1.99 -24.85 -16.48
CA SER A 30 -2.67 -23.58 -16.74
C SER A 30 -2.78 -22.69 -15.49
N VAL A 31 -3.04 -23.29 -14.32
CA VAL A 31 -3.08 -22.55 -13.04
C VAL A 31 -1.70 -22.03 -12.67
N ALA A 32 -0.64 -22.82 -12.88
CA ALA A 32 0.72 -22.39 -12.59
C ALA A 32 1.17 -21.20 -13.45
N VAL A 33 0.82 -21.19 -14.75
CA VAL A 33 1.12 -20.06 -15.65
C VAL A 33 0.39 -18.79 -15.23
N VAL A 34 -0.89 -18.90 -14.85
CA VAL A 34 -1.67 -17.75 -14.37
C VAL A 34 -1.11 -17.21 -13.05
N ALA A 35 -0.76 -18.08 -12.11
CA ALA A 35 -0.16 -17.67 -10.84
C ALA A 35 1.20 -16.97 -11.04
N LEU A 36 2.02 -17.45 -11.97
CA LEU A 36 3.31 -16.83 -12.30
C LEU A 36 3.13 -15.45 -12.96
N LEU A 37 2.15 -15.29 -13.86
CA LEU A 37 1.81 -13.98 -14.43
C LEU A 37 1.35 -13.00 -13.35
N ILE A 38 0.53 -13.43 -12.41
CA ILE A 38 0.11 -12.59 -11.28
C ILE A 38 1.33 -12.18 -10.44
N MET A 39 2.23 -13.11 -10.10
CA MET A 39 3.47 -12.77 -9.38
C MET A 39 4.32 -11.74 -10.12
N VAL A 40 4.52 -11.90 -11.43
CA VAL A 40 5.30 -10.94 -12.23
C VAL A 40 4.65 -9.55 -12.22
N ILE A 41 3.32 -9.48 -12.35
CA ILE A 41 2.59 -8.22 -12.27
C ILE A 41 2.76 -7.57 -10.89
N LEU A 42 2.65 -8.36 -9.81
CA LEU A 42 2.85 -7.88 -8.44
C LEU A 42 4.28 -7.36 -8.24
N MET A 43 5.30 -8.07 -8.72
CA MET A 43 6.70 -7.63 -8.65
C MET A 43 6.94 -6.32 -9.40
N ILE A 44 6.34 -6.13 -10.57
CA ILE A 44 6.48 -4.87 -11.32
C ILE A 44 5.86 -3.71 -10.55
N ILE A 45 4.69 -3.92 -9.94
CA ILE A 45 4.00 -2.92 -9.11
C ILE A 45 4.81 -2.59 -7.85
N GLU A 46 5.41 -3.59 -7.20
CA GLU A 46 6.21 -3.40 -5.99
C GLU A 46 7.61 -2.82 -6.28
N SER A 47 8.16 -3.01 -7.49
CA SER A 47 9.48 -2.48 -7.86
C SER A 47 9.52 -0.98 -8.17
N SER A 48 8.36 -0.29 -8.19
CA SER A 48 8.35 1.15 -8.45
C SER A 48 8.73 1.92 -7.19
N ASP A 49 9.62 2.89 -7.33
CA ASP A 49 9.96 3.82 -6.24
C ASP A 49 8.69 4.41 -5.62
N GLY A 50 8.65 4.44 -4.29
CA GLY A 50 7.59 5.05 -3.50
C GLY A 50 7.31 6.49 -3.91
N LYS A 51 6.06 6.91 -3.75
CA LYS A 51 5.58 8.25 -4.11
C LYS A 51 4.82 8.88 -2.97
N LEU A 52 5.00 10.19 -2.80
CA LEU A 52 4.13 11.01 -1.97
C LEU A 52 3.19 11.76 -2.89
N LYS A 53 1.89 11.51 -2.72
CA LYS A 53 0.82 12.24 -3.38
C LYS A 53 0.14 13.16 -2.38
N ILE A 54 0.03 14.44 -2.71
CA ILE A 54 -0.84 15.37 -2.01
C ILE A 54 -2.07 15.65 -2.86
N VAL A 55 -3.24 15.63 -2.24
CA VAL A 55 -4.51 15.98 -2.87
C VAL A 55 -5.18 17.06 -2.06
N ASN A 56 -5.45 18.21 -2.67
CA ASN A 56 -6.26 19.26 -2.10
C ASN A 56 -7.67 19.16 -2.69
N ASN A 57 -8.56 18.41 -2.04
CA ASN A 57 -9.99 18.37 -2.37
C ASN A 57 -10.80 19.38 -1.54
N THR A 58 -10.17 20.50 -1.16
CA THR A 58 -10.89 21.63 -0.55
C THR A 58 -11.14 22.72 -1.58
N ASP A 59 -12.03 23.64 -1.22
CA ASP A 59 -12.30 24.86 -1.98
C ASP A 59 -11.27 25.97 -1.75
N THR A 60 -10.24 25.73 -0.92
CA THR A 60 -9.22 26.73 -0.55
C THR A 60 -7.83 26.30 -0.99
N ASN A 61 -7.02 27.25 -1.47
CA ASN A 61 -5.63 26.99 -1.82
C ASN A 61 -4.77 26.71 -0.58
N ILE A 62 -3.79 25.83 -0.74
CA ILE A 62 -2.77 25.55 0.27
C ILE A 62 -1.47 26.24 -0.15
N GLU A 63 -0.96 27.15 0.69
CA GLU A 63 0.31 27.88 0.45
C GLU A 63 1.48 26.90 0.36
N TYR A 64 1.55 25.97 1.31
CA TYR A 64 2.51 24.87 1.26
C TYR A 64 2.06 23.66 2.08
N VAL A 65 2.66 22.51 1.75
CA VAL A 65 2.71 21.33 2.60
C VAL A 65 4.14 20.85 2.70
N GLN A 66 4.61 20.60 3.92
CA GLN A 66 5.89 19.97 4.22
C GLN A 66 5.64 18.67 4.96
N ALA A 67 6.31 17.59 4.54
CA ALA A 67 6.26 16.32 5.25
C ALA A 67 7.65 15.76 5.45
N TYR A 68 7.92 15.15 6.61
CA TYR A 68 9.18 14.45 6.85
C TYR A 68 9.04 13.46 8.01
N PHE A 69 9.92 12.47 8.03
CA PHE A 69 10.00 11.51 9.12
C PHE A 69 10.69 12.13 10.34
N VAL A 70 10.07 11.99 11.50
CA VAL A 70 10.56 12.47 12.80
C VAL A 70 10.62 11.30 13.77
N GLY A 71 11.73 11.13 14.46
CA GLY A 71 11.86 10.19 15.56
C GLY A 71 12.07 10.90 16.90
N PRO A 72 12.35 10.15 17.97
CA PRO A 72 12.56 10.71 19.31
C PRO A 72 13.64 11.79 19.40
N GLU A 73 14.65 11.70 18.54
CA GLU A 73 15.80 12.63 18.49
C GLU A 73 15.60 13.78 17.47
N GLY A 74 14.42 13.87 16.87
CA GLY A 74 14.07 14.89 15.87
C GLY A 74 14.01 14.35 14.44
N LYS A 75 14.16 15.26 13.47
CA LYS A 75 14.00 14.99 12.03
C LYS A 75 15.03 13.98 11.51
N ILE A 76 14.55 12.96 10.79
CA ILE A 76 15.35 11.84 10.26
C ILE A 76 15.55 11.93 8.74
N SER A 77 14.56 12.43 8.01
CA SER A 77 14.61 12.53 6.54
C SER A 77 14.72 13.98 6.06
N ASP A 78 15.11 14.16 4.81
CA ASP A 78 14.84 15.42 4.10
C ASP A 78 13.33 15.68 4.03
N GLY A 79 12.97 16.96 3.87
CA GLY A 79 11.57 17.38 3.74
C GLY A 79 11.04 17.18 2.33
N PHE A 80 9.86 16.60 2.23
CA PHE A 80 8.99 16.66 1.06
C PHE A 80 8.28 18.00 1.06
N ASN A 81 8.45 18.82 0.03
CA ASN A 81 7.87 20.16 -0.02
C ASN A 81 6.97 20.30 -1.24
N PHE A 82 5.79 20.86 -1.01
CA PHE A 82 4.81 21.23 -2.02
C PHE A 82 4.45 22.68 -1.79
N GLU A 83 4.41 23.49 -2.84
CA GLU A 83 4.12 24.92 -2.77
C GLU A 83 2.96 25.25 -3.70
N ASN A 84 2.13 26.21 -3.28
CA ASN A 84 1.03 26.78 -4.07
C ASN A 84 0.09 25.71 -4.67
N LEU A 85 -0.43 24.83 -3.82
CA LEU A 85 -1.36 23.79 -4.24
C LEU A 85 -2.77 24.36 -4.35
N GLU A 86 -3.20 24.66 -5.58
CA GLU A 86 -4.52 25.21 -5.86
C GLU A 86 -5.66 24.27 -5.40
N ALA A 87 -6.84 24.86 -5.15
CA ALA A 87 -8.06 24.13 -4.84
C ALA A 87 -8.35 23.04 -5.90
N SER A 88 -8.82 21.88 -5.45
CA SER A 88 -9.11 20.70 -6.29
C SER A 88 -7.93 20.15 -7.11
N GLN A 89 -6.68 20.48 -6.75
CA GLN A 89 -5.48 19.96 -7.42
C GLN A 89 -4.78 18.85 -6.63
N SER A 90 -3.88 18.14 -7.31
CA SER A 90 -2.98 17.17 -6.69
C SER A 90 -1.60 17.25 -7.28
N ASP A 91 -0.58 16.95 -6.48
CA ASP A 91 0.79 16.85 -6.93
C ASP A 91 1.45 15.57 -6.38
N VAL A 92 2.50 15.10 -7.05
CA VAL A 92 3.18 13.84 -6.76
C VAL A 92 4.68 13.99 -6.91
N ILE A 93 5.40 13.57 -5.88
CA ILE A 93 6.87 13.45 -5.93
C ILE A 93 7.32 12.04 -5.58
N ALA A 94 8.52 11.67 -6.01
CA ALA A 94 9.16 10.43 -5.56
C ALA A 94 9.66 10.61 -4.12
N THR A 95 9.44 9.60 -3.26
CA THR A 95 9.94 9.58 -1.88
C THR A 95 11.32 8.93 -1.81
N GLY A 96 11.50 7.85 -2.57
CA GLY A 96 12.66 6.96 -2.42
C GLY A 96 12.56 6.07 -1.18
N GLU A 97 13.69 5.47 -0.81
CA GLU A 97 13.83 4.58 0.35
C GLU A 97 14.28 5.37 1.59
N HIS A 98 13.65 5.10 2.73
CA HIS A 98 13.96 5.66 4.04
C HIS A 98 14.24 4.55 5.06
N LYS A 99 15.41 4.62 5.71
CA LYS A 99 15.82 3.63 6.72
C LYS A 99 15.33 4.06 8.10
N LEU A 100 14.12 3.63 8.47
CA LEU A 100 13.47 4.00 9.74
C LEU A 100 13.48 2.85 10.76
N TYR A 101 14.24 1.79 10.48
CA TYR A 101 14.34 0.65 11.38
C TYR A 101 14.96 1.03 12.73
N GLY A 102 14.22 0.77 13.81
CA GLY A 102 14.60 1.15 15.17
C GLY A 102 14.37 2.63 15.51
N ALA A 103 13.81 3.42 14.58
CA ALA A 103 13.66 4.86 14.77
C ALA A 103 12.36 5.23 15.48
N GLU A 104 11.35 4.33 15.51
CA GLU A 104 10.01 4.61 16.05
C GLU A 104 9.47 5.96 15.55
N ALA A 105 9.56 6.16 14.24
CA ALA A 105 9.32 7.45 13.61
C ALA A 105 7.83 7.67 13.31
N ASN A 106 7.41 8.93 13.27
CA ASN A 106 6.13 9.38 12.73
C ASN A 106 6.38 10.19 11.45
N LEU A 107 5.35 10.37 10.64
CA LEU A 107 5.34 11.34 9.55
C LEU A 107 4.74 12.64 10.07
N GLU A 108 5.59 13.64 10.33
CA GLU A 108 5.12 14.99 10.65
C GLU A 108 4.70 15.67 9.35
N VAL A 109 3.46 16.17 9.30
CA VAL A 109 2.91 16.91 8.16
C VAL A 109 2.55 18.30 8.62
N ARG A 110 3.26 19.30 8.08
CA ARG A 110 3.01 20.73 8.29
C ARG A 110 2.36 21.32 7.06
N PHE A 111 1.35 22.15 7.23
CA PHE A 111 0.66 22.78 6.12
C PHE A 111 0.08 24.12 6.52
N LYS A 112 -0.16 24.95 5.52
CA LYS A 112 -0.76 26.27 5.71
C LYS A 112 -1.69 26.60 4.55
N TYR A 113 -2.95 26.90 4.85
CA TYR A 113 -3.89 27.44 3.86
C TYR A 113 -3.65 28.93 3.64
N GLU A 114 -4.03 29.44 2.47
CA GLU A 114 -3.97 30.88 2.20
C GLU A 114 -4.74 31.68 3.26
N GLY A 115 -4.05 32.62 3.91
CA GLY A 115 -4.66 33.49 4.93
C GLY A 115 -4.93 32.85 6.28
N SER A 116 -4.40 31.64 6.54
CA SER A 116 -4.48 30.94 7.82
C SER A 116 -3.11 30.84 8.53
N ASP A 117 -3.09 30.33 9.76
CA ASP A 117 -1.86 29.97 10.46
C ASP A 117 -1.36 28.56 10.05
N GLU A 118 -0.06 28.30 10.27
CA GLU A 118 0.52 26.96 10.04
C GLU A 118 -0.05 25.96 11.06
N VAL A 119 -0.39 24.77 10.58
CA VAL A 119 -0.82 23.64 11.39
C VAL A 119 0.11 22.46 11.13
N PHE A 120 0.29 21.60 12.13
CA PHE A 120 0.99 20.33 11.95
C PHE A 120 0.29 19.17 12.65
N VAL A 121 0.47 17.97 12.12
CA VAL A 121 0.04 16.71 12.73
C VAL A 121 1.16 15.67 12.62
N ASP A 122 1.20 14.75 13.58
CA ASP A 122 2.06 13.56 13.53
C ASP A 122 1.21 12.35 13.17
N ALA A 123 1.50 11.72 12.03
CA ALA A 123 0.76 10.58 11.53
C ALA A 123 1.61 9.31 11.49
N GLY A 124 0.95 8.21 11.81
CA GLY A 124 1.46 6.85 11.66
C GLY A 124 2.57 6.47 12.63
N TYR A 125 3.07 5.27 12.41
CA TYR A 125 4.21 4.67 13.10
C TYR A 125 5.06 3.91 12.09
N PHE A 126 6.33 4.26 12.02
CA PHE A 126 7.30 3.75 11.07
C PHE A 126 8.53 3.22 11.82
N ASN A 127 8.72 1.90 11.78
CA ASN A 127 9.82 1.23 12.46
C ASN A 127 10.45 0.14 11.57
N ASP A 128 10.57 0.44 10.29
CA ASP A 128 11.11 -0.43 9.24
C ASP A 128 11.78 0.40 8.13
N THR A 129 12.41 -0.25 7.17
CA THR A 129 12.70 0.43 5.90
C THR A 129 11.38 0.79 5.21
N PHE A 130 11.20 2.05 4.83
CA PHE A 130 10.03 2.57 4.14
C PHE A 130 10.41 3.02 2.73
N ASP A 131 9.88 2.33 1.73
CA ASP A 131 10.03 2.62 0.29
C ASP A 131 8.65 2.74 -0.39
N GLY A 132 7.61 2.87 0.42
CA GLY A 132 6.22 2.80 0.02
C GLY A 132 5.61 4.10 -0.50
N ASN A 133 4.31 4.02 -0.77
CA ASN A 133 3.51 5.20 -1.14
C ASN A 133 2.96 5.89 0.10
N ILE A 134 2.92 7.22 0.05
CA ILE A 134 2.28 8.11 1.02
C ILE A 134 1.20 8.90 0.27
N THR A 135 0.01 9.02 0.85
CA THR A 135 -1.07 9.89 0.38
C THR A 135 -1.49 10.81 1.51
N ILE A 136 -1.47 12.12 1.24
CA ILE A 136 -1.96 13.18 2.12
C ILE A 136 -3.16 13.80 1.41
N ASN A 137 -4.35 13.63 1.97
CA ASN A 137 -5.59 14.07 1.35
C ASN A 137 -6.31 15.08 2.25
N PHE A 138 -6.44 16.30 1.77
CA PHE A 138 -7.22 17.36 2.37
C PHE A 138 -8.61 17.38 1.73
N SER A 139 -9.67 17.50 2.52
CA SER A 139 -11.05 17.59 2.02
C SER A 139 -11.91 18.46 2.91
N ASP A 140 -12.93 19.09 2.33
CA ASP A 140 -13.84 19.95 3.10
C ASP A 140 -14.61 19.14 4.15
N SER A 141 -14.91 19.78 5.27
CA SER A 141 -15.89 19.29 6.25
C SER A 141 -17.25 19.96 6.04
N ASN A 142 -18.29 19.39 6.63
CA ASN A 142 -19.60 20.06 6.75
C ASN A 142 -19.61 21.12 7.88
N GLU A 143 -18.55 21.15 8.68
CA GLU A 143 -18.37 22.08 9.80
C GLU A 143 -17.59 23.32 9.36
N VAL A 144 -17.97 24.49 9.88
CA VAL A 144 -17.36 25.77 9.49
C VAL A 144 -15.90 25.80 9.93
N ASN A 145 -15.00 26.21 9.04
CA ASN A 145 -13.55 26.29 9.25
C ASN A 145 -12.85 24.94 9.51
N ILE A 146 -13.56 23.83 9.45
CA ILE A 146 -12.96 22.51 9.66
C ILE A 146 -12.61 21.88 8.31
N VAL A 147 -11.40 21.36 8.18
CA VAL A 147 -11.00 20.49 7.08
C VAL A 147 -10.68 19.09 7.59
N ASN A 148 -10.98 18.08 6.79
CA ASN A 148 -10.57 16.70 7.08
C ASN A 148 -9.24 16.42 6.40
N LEU A 149 -8.29 15.89 7.16
CA LEU A 149 -6.98 15.46 6.70
C LEU A 149 -6.86 13.95 6.87
N HIS A 150 -6.69 13.23 5.77
CA HIS A 150 -6.45 11.79 5.77
C HIS A 150 -5.03 11.50 5.29
N ILE A 151 -4.23 10.85 6.14
CA ILE A 151 -2.85 10.48 5.85
C ILE A 151 -2.73 8.97 5.85
N LYS A 152 -2.25 8.43 4.73
CA LYS A 152 -2.10 6.99 4.53
C LYS A 152 -0.72 6.67 3.97
N ALA A 153 -0.04 5.69 4.57
CA ALA A 153 1.24 5.20 4.06
C ALA A 153 1.31 3.66 4.03
N SER A 154 1.92 3.10 2.99
CA SER A 154 2.09 1.65 2.85
C SER A 154 3.27 1.26 1.96
N ASN A 155 4.08 0.30 2.40
CA ASN A 155 5.20 -0.35 1.65
C ASN A 155 4.73 -1.27 0.51
N GLY A 156 3.61 -0.96 -0.14
CA GLY A 156 3.05 -1.79 -1.20
C GLY A 156 1.93 -2.74 -0.73
N ILE A 157 1.79 -3.86 -1.44
CA ILE A 157 0.61 -4.74 -1.33
C ILE A 157 0.67 -5.59 -0.05
N LEU A 158 1.87 -6.00 0.35
CA LEU A 158 2.10 -6.68 1.61
C LEU A 158 2.28 -5.64 2.72
N LYS A 159 1.33 -5.63 3.67
CA LYS A 159 1.44 -4.78 4.86
C LYS A 159 2.67 -5.19 5.68
N SER A 160 3.55 -4.24 5.97
CA SER A 160 4.56 -4.42 7.01
C SER A 160 3.86 -4.35 8.38
N ASN A 161 4.23 -5.24 9.30
CA ASN A 161 3.77 -5.18 10.70
C ASN A 161 4.52 -4.12 11.52
N ARG A 162 5.29 -3.26 10.86
CA ARG A 162 6.13 -2.22 11.45
C ARG A 162 5.94 -0.86 10.80
N VAL A 163 4.99 -0.76 9.86
CA VAL A 163 4.56 0.48 9.24
C VAL A 163 3.03 0.51 9.32
N PHE A 164 2.50 1.46 10.08
CA PHE A 164 1.06 1.65 10.26
C PHE A 164 0.75 3.14 10.09
N CYS A 165 -0.02 3.49 9.07
CA CYS A 165 -0.43 4.88 8.84
C CYS A 165 -1.69 4.87 7.99
N ASP A 166 -2.82 5.19 8.62
CA ASP A 166 -4.14 5.35 8.02
C ASP A 166 -4.95 6.22 8.98
N ASP A 167 -4.46 7.44 9.19
CA ASP A 167 -4.91 8.35 10.24
C ASP A 167 -5.77 9.47 9.64
N GLU A 168 -6.85 9.81 10.35
CA GLU A 168 -7.78 10.86 9.98
C GLU A 168 -7.78 11.92 11.08
N PHE A 169 -7.65 13.19 10.67
CA PHE A 169 -7.64 14.35 11.55
C PHE A 169 -8.71 15.34 11.10
N LYS A 170 -9.32 16.04 12.06
CA LYS A 170 -10.13 17.23 11.80
C LYS A 170 -9.33 18.45 12.25
N ILE A 171 -9.21 19.43 11.37
CA ILE A 171 -8.35 20.59 11.61
C ILE A 171 -9.21 21.85 11.52
N ASP A 172 -9.20 22.65 12.59
CA ASP A 172 -9.70 24.02 12.52
C ASP A 172 -8.61 24.91 11.90
N ILE A 173 -8.86 25.37 10.67
CA ILE A 173 -7.89 26.18 9.92
C ILE A 173 -7.78 27.62 10.43
N VAL A 174 -8.75 28.09 11.23
CA VAL A 174 -8.73 29.44 11.80
C VAL A 174 -8.03 29.44 13.15
N GLU A 175 -8.32 28.45 13.99
CA GLU A 175 -7.64 28.28 15.28
C GLU A 175 -6.25 27.65 15.14
N GLY A 176 -5.98 27.01 14.01
CA GLY A 176 -4.68 26.44 13.69
C GLY A 176 -4.37 25.16 14.48
N MET A 177 -5.38 24.36 14.79
CA MET A 177 -5.22 23.17 15.63
C MET A 177 -6.16 22.01 15.25
N GLU A 178 -5.76 20.81 15.65
CA GLU A 178 -6.60 19.62 15.58
C GLU A 178 -7.78 19.73 16.56
N VAL A 179 -8.95 19.25 16.14
CA VAL A 179 -10.18 19.19 16.93
C VAL A 179 -10.70 17.75 17.02
N GLU A 180 -11.27 17.38 18.19
CA GLU A 180 -11.81 16.04 18.47
C GLU A 180 -13.15 15.74 17.77
#